data_AF-A0A961WF53-F1
#
_entry.id   AF-A0A961WF53-F1
#
_cell.length_a   1.000
_cell.length_b   1.000
_cell.length_c   1.000
_cell.angle_alpha   90.00
_cell.angle_beta   90.00
_cell.angle_gamma   90.00
#
_symmetry.space_group_name_H-M   'P 1'
#
loop_
_entity.id
_entity.type
_entity.pdbx_description
1 polymer ?
#
loop_
_entity_poly.entity_id
_entity_poly.type
_entity_poly.pdbx_seq_one_letter_code
_entity_poly.pdbx_strand_id
1 'polypeptide(L)' 'DRDLSGRFGDEAYAVEELIAELGAAFLCGDLGITPEPRSDHACYIKNWLSVLKNDKKAVFTAASKASQAANWLRDHEGAA' A
#
# COMPACT_ATOMS: atom_id res chain seq x y z
N ASP A 1 -12.93 9.72 4.50
CA ASP A 1 -13.27 8.30 4.61
C ASP A 1 -12.66 7.51 3.47
N ARG A 2 -12.28 6.25 3.70
CA ARG A 2 -11.80 5.32 2.65
C ARG A 2 -12.97 4.43 2.23
N ASP A 3 -13.16 4.26 0.92
CA ASP A 3 -14.20 3.37 0.42
C ASP A 3 -13.69 1.92 0.39
N LEU A 4 -14.13 1.13 1.36
CA LEU A 4 -13.78 -0.29 1.50
C LEU A 4 -14.88 -1.22 0.93
N SER A 5 -15.85 -0.68 0.18
CA SER A 5 -16.95 -1.46 -0.39
C SER A 5 -16.58 -2.20 -1.67
N GLY A 6 -15.44 -1.85 -2.28
CA GLY A 6 -14.93 -2.47 -3.51
C GLY A 6 -14.56 -3.94 -3.33
N ARG A 7 -14.78 -4.74 -4.38
CA ARG A 7 -14.40 -6.15 -4.45
C ARG A 7 -13.01 -6.29 -5.10
N PHE A 8 -12.43 -7.48 -4.95
CA PHE A 8 -11.16 -7.82 -5.59
C PHE A 8 -11.20 -7.52 -7.11
N GLY A 9 -10.29 -6.66 -7.56
CA GLY A 9 -10.19 -6.20 -8.95
C GLY A 9 -10.85 -4.85 -9.25
N ASP A 10 -11.62 -4.28 -8.32
CA ASP A 10 -12.16 -2.93 -8.46
C ASP A 10 -11.07 -1.85 -8.24
N GLU A 11 -11.22 -0.68 -8.85
CA GLU A 11 -10.22 0.40 -8.71
C GLU A 11 -10.04 0.86 -7.25
N ALA A 12 -11.13 1.02 -6.50
CA ALA A 12 -11.08 1.38 -5.08
C ALA A 12 -10.30 0.34 -4.25
N TYR A 13 -10.56 -0.94 -4.53
CA TYR A 13 -9.86 -2.06 -3.89
C TYR A 13 -8.36 -2.07 -4.26
N ALA A 14 -8.04 -1.88 -5.53
CA ALA A 14 -6.66 -1.83 -6.01
C ALA A 14 -5.86 -0.66 -5.42
N VAL A 15 -6.50 0.50 -5.18
CA VAL A 15 -5.88 1.64 -4.49
C VAL A 15 -5.58 1.30 -3.04
N GLU A 16 -6.50 0.63 -2.33
CA GLU A 16 -6.27 0.24 -0.93
C GLU A 16 -5.19 -0.83 -0.79
N GLU A 17 -5.12 -1.80 -1.71
CA GLU A 17 -4.01 -2.76 -1.75
C GLU A 17 -2.67 -2.06 -2.00
N LEU A 18 -2.63 -1.08 -2.91
CA LEU A 18 -1.42 -0.31 -3.17
C LEU A 18 -0.97 0.47 -1.92
N ILE A 19 -1.90 1.06 -1.17
CA ILE A 19 -1.61 1.73 0.10
C ILE A 19 -1.06 0.74 1.13
N ALA A 20 -1.67 -0.44 1.26
CA ALA A 20 -1.26 -1.46 2.21
C ALA A 20 0.15 -1.99 1.91
N GLU A 21 0.44 -2.33 0.66
CA GLU A 21 1.74 -2.86 0.23
C GLU A 21 2.86 -1.84 0.31
N LEU A 22 2.59 -0.57 -0.03
CA LEU A 22 3.56 0.52 0.21
C LEU A 22 3.82 0.71 1.71
N GLY A 23 2.79 0.63 2.55
CA GLY A 23 2.93 0.72 4.01
C GLY A 23 3.77 -0.42 4.57
N ALA A 24 3.51 -1.65 4.13
CA ALA A 24 4.32 -2.82 4.50
C ALA A 24 5.77 -2.66 4.05
N ALA A 25 6.02 -2.21 2.83
CA ALA A 25 7.36 -1.97 2.31
C ALA A 25 8.12 -0.90 3.12
N PHE A 26 7.46 0.19 3.53
CA PHE A 26 8.07 1.21 4.40
C PHE A 26 8.48 0.62 5.75
N LEU A 27 7.58 -0.11 6.41
CA LEU A 27 7.87 -0.76 7.69
C LEU A 27 8.97 -1.82 7.58
N CYS A 28 8.97 -2.63 6.52
CA CYS A 28 10.04 -3.58 6.27
C CYS A 28 11.39 -2.87 6.12
N GLY A 29 11.44 -1.76 5.39
CA GLY A 29 12.64 -0.92 5.28
C GLY A 29 13.10 -0.36 6.63
N ASP A 30 12.17 0.14 7.45
CA ASP A 30 12.46 0.68 8.77
C ASP A 30 12.98 -0.39 9.74
N LEU A 31 12.40 -1.60 9.71
CA LEU A 31 12.74 -2.72 10.59
C LEU A 31 13.93 -3.55 10.09
N GLY A 32 14.50 -3.22 8.94
CA GLY A 32 15.57 -4.01 8.31
C GLY A 32 15.12 -5.41 7.83
N ILE A 33 13.81 -5.60 7.64
CA ILE A 33 13.24 -6.83 7.10
C ILE A 33 13.33 -6.76 5.59
N THR A 34 14.03 -7.71 4.96
CA THR A 34 14.07 -7.79 3.50
C THR A 34 12.78 -8.46 3.01
N PRO A 35 11.96 -7.78 2.18
CA PRO A 35 10.81 -8.43 1.56
C PRO A 35 11.30 -9.38 0.46
N GLU A 36 11.05 -10.68 0.64
CA GLU A 36 11.28 -11.66 -0.42
C GLU A 36 10.12 -11.64 -1.43
N PRO A 37 10.37 -11.61 -2.74
CA PRO A 37 9.30 -11.69 -3.73
C PRO A 37 8.57 -13.03 -3.61
N ARG A 38 7.27 -13.00 -3.34
CA ARG A 38 6.43 -14.21 -3.37
C ARG A 38 5.63 -14.28 -4.68
N SER A 39 5.43 -15.50 -5.18
CA SER A 39 4.78 -15.75 -6.47
C SER A 39 3.33 -15.25 -6.55
N ASP A 40 2.65 -15.17 -5.41
CA ASP A 40 1.27 -14.67 -5.26
C ASP A 40 1.16 -13.14 -5.38
N HIS A 41 2.24 -12.37 -5.21
CA HIS A 41 2.20 -10.89 -5.29
C HIS A 41 2.07 -10.35 -6.73
N ALA A 42 2.42 -11.16 -7.73
CA ALA A 42 2.37 -10.74 -9.13
C ALA A 42 0.94 -10.41 -9.60
N CYS A 43 -0.09 -10.98 -8.96
CA CYS A 43 -1.48 -10.71 -9.33
C CYS A 43 -1.92 -9.28 -9.01
N TYR A 44 -1.39 -8.67 -7.95
CA TYR A 44 -1.71 -7.29 -7.53
C TYR A 44 -1.08 -6.23 -8.45
N ILE A 45 0.10 -6.54 -9.01
CA ILE A 45 0.81 -5.65 -9.96
C ILE A 45 -0.08 -5.31 -11.16
N LYS A 46 -0.86 -6.27 -11.66
CA LYS A 46 -1.75 -6.06 -12.81
C LYS A 46 -2.83 -5.00 -12.51
N ASN A 47 -3.43 -5.07 -11.32
CA ASN A 47 -4.49 -4.15 -10.91
C ASN A 47 -3.93 -2.76 -10.62
N TRP A 48 -2.76 -2.67 -9.95
CA TRP A 48 -2.07 -1.39 -9.74
C TRP A 48 -1.66 -0.72 -11.04
N LEU A 49 -1.19 -1.49 -12.03
CA LEU A 49 -0.85 -0.95 -13.35
C LEU A 49 -2.06 -0.30 -14.03
N SER A 50 -3.27 -0.80 -13.83
CA SER A 50 -4.49 -0.16 -14.35
C SER A 50 -4.72 1.19 -13.68
N VAL A 51 -4.70 1.22 -12.34
CA VAL A 51 -4.86 2.44 -11.54
C VAL A 51 -3.81 3.50 -11.91
N LEU A 52 -2.55 3.11 -11.99
CA LEU A 52 -1.43 4.01 -12.28
C LEU A 52 -1.41 4.53 -13.72
N LYS A 53 -1.95 3.75 -14.67
CA LYS A 53 -2.14 4.21 -16.06
C LYS A 53 -3.27 5.23 -16.15
N ASN A 54 -4.36 5.02 -15.39
CA ASN A 54 -5.53 5.89 -15.38
C ASN A 54 -5.25 7.20 -14.63
N ASP A 55 -4.48 7.16 -13.54
CA ASP A 55 -4.08 8.34 -12.77
C ASP A 55 -2.61 8.28 -12.34
N LYS A 56 -1.78 9.09 -12.98
CA LYS A 56 -0.34 9.23 -12.66
C LYS A 56 -0.11 9.82 -11.27
N LYS A 57 -1.09 10.49 -10.66
CA LYS A 57 -0.99 11.03 -9.30
C LYS A 57 -1.36 10.00 -8.23
N ALA A 58 -2.02 8.90 -8.61
CA ALA A 58 -2.45 7.87 -7.67
C ALA A 58 -1.29 7.30 -6.85
N VAL A 59 -0.09 7.16 -7.43
CA VAL A 59 1.11 6.71 -6.69
C VAL A 59 1.49 7.65 -5.55
N PHE A 60 1.41 8.96 -5.76
CA PHE A 60 1.76 9.95 -4.73
C PHE A 60 0.70 9.98 -3.62
N THR A 61 -0.58 9.88 -3.98
CA THR A 61 -1.67 9.81 -3.02
C THR A 61 -1.59 8.53 -2.19
N ALA A 62 -1.34 7.38 -2.82
CA ALA A 62 -1.19 6.10 -2.15
C ALA A 62 0.03 6.12 -1.21
N ALA A 63 1.18 6.60 -1.69
CA ALA A 63 2.39 6.74 -0.87
C ALA A 63 2.16 7.67 0.34
N SER A 64 1.50 8.82 0.15
CA SER A 64 1.21 9.74 1.25
C SER A 64 0.34 9.10 2.34
N LYS A 65 -0.69 8.34 1.94
CA LYS A 65 -1.54 7.58 2.89
C LYS A 65 -0.78 6.45 3.57
N ALA A 66 0.05 5.72 2.83
CA ALA A 66 0.90 4.67 3.36
C ALA A 66 1.90 5.22 4.40
N SER A 67 2.53 6.37 4.12
CA SER A 67 3.42 7.04 5.08
C SER A 67 2.69 7.48 6.36
N GLN A 68 1.46 7.97 6.25
CA GLN A 68 0.65 8.32 7.44
C GLN A 68 0.37 7.08 8.30
N ALA A 69 0.02 5.96 7.68
CA ALA A 69 -0.23 4.70 8.40
C ALA A 69 1.06 4.16 9.05
N ALA A 70 2.18 4.16 8.34
CA ALA A 70 3.48 3.73 8.87
C ALA A 70 3.96 4.64 10.01
N ASN A 71 3.80 5.97 9.88
CA ASN A 71 4.09 6.91 10.96
C ASN A 71 3.27 6.61 12.21
N TRP A 72 1.96 6.41 12.04
CA TRP A 72 1.08 6.10 13.16
C TRP A 72 1.55 4.84 13.90
N LEU A 73 1.92 3.78 13.18
CA LEU A 73 2.44 2.56 13.79
C LEU A 73 3.75 2.81 14.55
N ARG A 74 4.69 3.56 13.96
CA ARG A 74 5.95 3.95 14.62
C ARG A 74 5.73 4.73 15.91
N ASP A 75 4.82 5.71 15.88
CA ASP A 75 4.50 6.54 17.04
C ASP A 75 3.91 5.71 18.20
N HIS A 76 3.23 4.60 17.90
CA HIS A 76 2.64 3.71 18.89
C HIS A 76 3.57 2.57 19.33
N GLU A 77 4.65 2.30 18.60
CA GLU A 77 5.67 1.31 18.99
C GLU A 77 6.53 1.80 20.17
N GLY A 78 6.74 3.12 20.30
CA GLY A 78 7.52 3.76 21.38
C GLY A 78 6.71 4.24 22.59
N ALA A 79 5.40 3.98 22.65
CA ALA A 79 4.50 4.45 23.72
C ALA A 79 4.31 3.42 24.86
N ALA A 80 5.23 2.48 25.03
CA ALA A 80 5.24 1.47 26.10
C ALA A 80 6.30 1.77 27.17
#